data_AF-A0A0A1VW98-F1
#
_entry.id   AF-A0A0A1VW98-F1
#
_cell.length_a   1.000
_cell.length_b   1.000
_cell.length_c   1.000
_cell.angle_alpha   90.00
_cell.angle_beta   90.00
_cell.angle_gamma   90.00
#
_symmetry.space_group_name_H-M   'P 1'
#
loop_
_entity.id
_entity.type
_entity.pdbx_description
1 polymer ?
#
loop_
_entity_poly.entity_id
_entity_poly.type
_entity_poly.pdbx_seq_one_letter_code
_entity_poly.pdbx_strand_id
1 'polypeptide(L)' 'MILGQEIIYNFAMFISKIMDYQNLSDEQFKRRFGVYKQTYRKMVESVKSVEADSNSAFG' A
#
# COMPACT_ATOMS: atom_id res chain seq x y z
N MET A 1 15.35 -6.80 4.30
CA MET A 1 13.90 -6.67 4.51
C MET A 1 13.37 -8.03 4.97
N ILE A 2 12.53 -8.10 6.03
CA ILE A 2 11.98 -9.38 6.50
C ILE A 2 10.92 -9.84 5.47
N LEU A 3 10.87 -11.13 5.12
CA LEU A 3 9.94 -11.70 4.11
C LEU A 3 8.50 -11.19 4.22
N GLY A 4 8.01 -10.96 5.45
CA GLY A 4 6.67 -10.40 5.70
C GLY A 4 6.48 -8.96 5.23
N GLN A 5 7.50 -8.09 5.34
CA GLN A 5 7.43 -6.71 4.83
C GLN A 5 7.41 -6.67 3.30
N GLU A 6 8.19 -7.53 2.64
CA GLU A 6 8.20 -7.59 1.17
C GLU A 6 6.84 -8.03 0.62
N ILE A 7 6.20 -9.00 1.27
CA ILE A 7 4.86 -9.46 0.90
C ILE A 7 3.83 -8.33 1.05
N ILE A 8 3.86 -7.61 2.18
CA ILE A 8 2.95 -6.48 2.43
C ILE A 8 3.18 -5.35 1.42
N TYR A 9 4.44 -5.04 1.09
CA TYR A 9 4.80 -4.02 0.12
C TYR A 9 4.32 -4.37 -1.29
N ASN A 10 4.59 -5.60 -1.76
CA ASN A 10 4.18 -6.03 -3.09
C ASN A 10 2.65 -6.08 -3.22
N PHE A 11 1.96 -6.51 -2.16
CA PHE A 11 0.49 -6.50 -2.12
C PHE A 11 -0.07 -5.06 -2.13
N ALA A 12 0.53 -4.15 -1.36
CA ALA A 12 0.17 -2.74 -1.36
C ALA A 12 0.40 -2.10 -2.74
N MET A 13 1.52 -2.37 -3.41
CA MET A 13 1.78 -1.86 -4.75
C MET A 13 0.81 -2.42 -5.80
N PHE A 14 0.42 -3.69 -5.70
CA PHE A 14 -0.55 -4.31 -6.59
C PHE A 14 -1.94 -3.66 -6.49
N ILE A 15 -2.45 -3.47 -5.27
CA ILE A 15 -3.76 -2.85 -5.05
C ILE A 15 -3.76 -1.37 -5.49
N SER A 16 -2.65 -0.65 -5.27
CA SER A 16 -2.50 0.75 -5.72
C SER A 16 -2.59 0.85 -7.25
N LYS A 17 -1.93 -0.07 -7.97
CA LYS A 17 -2.05 -0.16 -9.43
C LYS A 17 -3.49 -0.40 -9.85
N ILE A 18 -4.20 -1.37 -9.24
CA ILE A 18 -5.61 -1.63 -9.60
C ILE A 18 -6.49 -0.40 -9.35
N MET A 19 -6.27 0.31 -8.24
CA MET A 19 -7.00 1.53 -7.91
C MET A 19 -6.82 2.62 -8.98
N ASP A 20 -5.58 2.84 -9.45
CA ASP A 20 -5.26 3.85 -10.45
C ASP A 20 -5.72 3.42 -11.86
N TYR A 21 -5.47 2.16 -12.25
CA TYR A 21 -5.88 1.64 -13.56
C TYR A 21 -7.39 1.62 -13.76
N GLN A 22 -8.17 1.32 -12.72
CA GLN A 22 -9.63 1.29 -12.80
C GLN A 22 -10.28 2.61 -12.40
N ASN A 23 -9.49 3.60 -11.98
CA ASN A 23 -9.93 4.91 -11.49
C ASN A 23 -11.12 4.82 -10.52
N LEU A 24 -11.04 3.89 -9.56
CA LEU A 24 -12.17 3.56 -8.67
C LEU A 24 -12.53 4.76 -7.79
N SER A 25 -13.83 5.05 -7.66
CA SER A 25 -14.32 5.99 -6.64
C SER A 25 -14.14 5.43 -5.23
N ASP A 26 -14.23 6.29 -4.21
CA ASP A 26 -14.09 5.87 -2.80
C ASP A 26 -15.10 4.79 -2.42
N GLU A 27 -16.34 4.89 -2.91
CA GLU A 27 -17.41 3.92 -2.68
C GLU A 27 -17.14 2.59 -3.37
N GLN A 28 -16.66 2.61 -4.62
CA GLN A 28 -16.31 1.38 -5.33
C GLN A 28 -15.11 0.69 -4.67
N PHE A 29 -14.12 1.46 -4.24
CA PHE A 29 -12.96 0.95 -3.52
C PHE A 29 -13.38 0.31 -2.20
N LYS A 30 -14.20 0.99 -1.39
CA LYS A 30 -14.73 0.47 -0.12
C LYS A 30 -15.54 -0.81 -0.31
N ARG A 31 -16.41 -0.87 -1.32
CA ARG A 31 -17.20 -2.08 -1.61
C ARG A 31 -16.34 -3.28 -2.00
N ARG A 32 -15.24 -3.04 -2.71
CA ARG A 32 -14.37 -4.12 -3.23
C ARG A 32 -13.36 -4.62 -2.21
N PHE A 33 -12.81 -3.73 -1.40
CA PHE A 33 -11.70 -4.03 -0.49
C PHE A 33 -12.07 -3.94 0.99
N GLY A 34 -13.30 -3.54 1.33
CA GLY A 34 -13.77 -3.46 2.71
C GLY A 34 -13.15 -2.34 3.55
N VAL A 35 -12.31 -1.49 2.94
CA VAL A 35 -11.57 -0.42 3.62
C VAL A 35 -11.72 0.90 2.88
N TYR A 36 -11.72 2.01 3.62
CA TYR A 36 -11.75 3.34 3.02
C TYR A 36 -10.46 3.63 2.24
N LYS A 37 -10.60 4.24 1.06
CA LYS A 37 -9.47 4.60 0.17
C LYS A 37 -8.42 5.45 0.88
N GLN A 38 -8.84 6.37 1.74
CA GLN A 38 -7.94 7.19 2.55
C GLN A 38 -7.14 6.37 3.57
N THR A 39 -7.79 5.44 4.28
CA THR A 39 -7.12 4.55 5.24
C THR A 39 -6.08 3.68 4.53
N TYR A 40 -6.43 3.17 3.35
CA TYR A 40 -5.51 2.42 2.51
C TYR A 40 -4.30 3.25 2.08
N ARG A 41 -4.48 4.51 1.64
CA ARG A 41 -3.36 5.40 1.27
C ARG A 41 -2.37 5.60 2.42
N LYS A 42 -2.87 5.85 3.63
CA LYS A 42 -2.02 5.98 4.84
C LYS A 42 -1.20 4.72 5.10
N MET A 43 -1.81 3.54 4.94
CA MET A 43 -1.10 2.26 5.08
C MET A 43 0.02 2.15 4.04
N VAL A 44 -0.25 2.46 2.77
CA VAL A 44 0.76 2.41 1.70
C VAL A 44 1.92 3.37 2.00
N GLU A 45 1.63 4.59 2.46
CA GLU A 45 2.66 5.55 2.89
C GLU A 45 3.51 5.02 4.04
N SER A 46 2.89 4.40 5.06
CA SER A 46 3.63 3.80 6.17
C SER A 46 4.54 2.66 5.71
N VAL A 47 4.09 1.80 4.80
CA VAL A 47 4.92 0.71 4.27
C VAL A 47 6.10 1.26 3.47
N LYS A 48 5.91 2.34 2.69
CA LYS A 48 7.00 3.01 1.97
C LYS A 48 8.00 3.68 2.92
N SER A 49 7.53 4.30 4.01
CA SER A 49 8.42 4.90 5.02
C SER A 49 9.32 3.85 5.66
N VAL A 50 8.77 2.69 5.97
CA VAL A 50 9.53 1.58 6.57
C VAL A 50 10.60 1.04 5.61
N GLU A 51 10.35 1.03 4.30
CA GLU A 51 11.37 0.71 3.29
C GLU A 51 12.50 1.76 3.29
N ALA A 52 12.16 3.05 3.32
CA ALA A 52 13.14 4.13 3.35
C ALA A 52 14.01 4.09 4.62
N ASP A 53 13.39 3.89 5.79
CA ASP A 53 14.11 3.77 7.06
C ASP A 53 14.99 2.51 7.08
N SER A 54 14.48 1.38 6.56
CA SER A 54 15.26 0.13 6.45
C SER A 54 16.48 0.31 5.56
N ASN A 55 16.37 1.01 4.42
CA ASN A 55 17.51 1.24 3.53
C ASN A 55 18.52 2.26 4.09
N SER A 56 18.08 3.17 4.96
CA SER A 56 18.96 4.12 5.65
C SER A 56 19.76 3.51 6.80
N ALA A 57 19.24 2.45 7.45
CA ALA A 57 19.90 1.77 8.56
C ALA A 57 21.08 0.86 8.16
N PHE A 58 21.27 0.62 6.85
CA PHE A 58 22.39 -0.15 6.28
C PHE A 58 23.37 0.72 5.48
N GLY A 59 23.27 2.06 5.59
CA GLY A 59 24.17 3.03 4.96
C GLY A 59 25.32 3.47 5.86
#